data_AF-A0A178VVF5-F1
#
_entry.id   AF-A0A178VVF5-F1
#
_cell.length_a   1.000
_cell.length_b   1.000
_cell.length_c   1.000
_cell.angle_alpha   90.00
_cell.angle_beta   90.00
_cell.angle_gamma   90.00
#
_symmetry.space_group_name_H-M   'P 1'
#
loop_
_entity.id
_entity.type
_entity.pdbx_description
1 polymer ?
#
loop_
_entity_poly.entity_id
_entity_poly.type
_entity_poly.pdbx_seq_one_letter_code
_entity_poly.pdbx_strand_id
1 'polypeptide(L)'
;MSHYCRFTSDVKIKSISIVGGPEGTSPSKLRVFINREGIDFSDAESMQAVQEWELAENLQGVLEYQTRYSKFQSVGNITLHFPESFGGDTTQIRYIGFKGEATQLKRDVVATIVYEIRPNPSDHKTKAETGGGFSQVE
;
A
#
# COMPACT_ATOMS: atom_id res chain seq x y z
N MET A 1 3.65 -4.91 11.14
CA MET A 1 3.31 -5.01 9.69
C MET A 1 3.92 -3.83 8.95
N SER A 2 4.48 -4.02 7.74
CA SER A 2 5.05 -2.93 6.94
C SER A 2 4.46 -2.90 5.53
N HIS A 3 4.36 -1.70 4.94
CA HIS A 3 3.91 -1.50 3.56
C HIS A 3 4.80 -0.46 2.85
N TYR A 4 5.40 -0.83 1.72
CA TYR A 4 6.27 0.04 0.92
C TYR A 4 5.53 0.52 -0.33
N CYS A 5 5.55 1.82 -0.57
CA CYS A 5 4.98 2.45 -1.76
C CYS A 5 6.03 3.36 -2.42
N ARG A 6 6.21 3.23 -3.74
CA ARG A 6 7.08 4.10 -4.53
C ARG A 6 6.23 5.02 -5.39
N PHE A 7 6.50 6.31 -5.35
CA PHE A 7 5.87 7.28 -6.24
C PHE A 7 6.63 7.34 -7.58
N THR A 8 5.92 7.52 -8.68
CA THR A 8 6.53 7.66 -10.01
C THR A 8 7.36 8.93 -10.12
N SER A 9 6.83 10.02 -9.55
CA SER A 9 7.43 11.34 -9.48
C SER A 9 7.53 11.79 -8.01
N ASP A 10 8.34 12.81 -7.74
CA ASP A 10 8.47 13.38 -6.41
C ASP A 10 7.13 14.01 -5.93
N VAL A 11 6.67 13.67 -4.72
CA VAL A 11 5.40 14.20 -4.18
C VAL A 11 5.57 14.90 -2.83
N LYS A 12 4.74 15.91 -2.62
CA LYS A 12 4.55 16.64 -1.36
C LYS A 12 3.35 16.09 -0.62
N ILE A 13 3.55 15.27 0.40
CA ILE A 13 2.44 14.70 1.17
C ILE A 13 2.03 15.70 2.26
N LYS A 14 0.75 16.08 2.30
CA LYS A 14 0.16 17.01 3.30
C LYS A 14 -0.63 16.26 4.38
N SER A 15 -1.40 15.24 4.00
CA SER A 15 -2.09 14.36 4.94
C SER A 15 -2.07 12.90 4.50
N ILE A 16 -2.20 12.00 5.47
CA ILE A 16 -2.34 10.56 5.29
C ILE A 16 -3.65 10.14 5.95
N SER A 17 -4.47 9.35 5.26
CA SER A 17 -5.67 8.73 5.82
C SER A 17 -5.52 7.21 5.77
N ILE A 18 -5.90 6.53 6.84
CA ILE A 18 -5.81 5.07 6.97
C ILE A 18 -7.17 4.59 7.46
N VAL A 19 -7.67 3.52 6.85
CA VAL A 19 -8.89 2.80 7.25
C VAL A 19 -8.48 1.38 7.64
N GLY A 20 -8.55 1.08 8.93
CA GLY A 20 -8.30 -0.25 9.45
C GLY A 20 -9.50 -1.20 9.29
N GLY A 21 -9.32 -2.45 9.70
CA GLY A 21 -10.41 -3.42 9.81
C GLY A 21 -11.32 -3.17 11.03
N PRO A 22 -12.51 -3.78 11.07
CA PRO A 22 -13.41 -3.76 12.23
C PRO A 22 -12.83 -4.58 13.41
N GLU A 23 -13.52 -4.58 14.55
CA GLU A 23 -13.24 -5.46 15.70
C GLU A 23 -11.79 -5.36 16.24
N GLY A 24 -11.26 -4.13 16.39
CA GLY A 24 -9.93 -3.91 16.98
C GLY A 24 -8.75 -4.36 16.11
N THR A 25 -8.99 -4.86 14.89
CA THR A 25 -7.96 -5.18 13.88
C THR A 25 -7.38 -3.92 13.21
N SER A 26 -7.90 -2.73 13.54
CA SER A 26 -7.32 -1.45 13.12
C SER A 26 -5.94 -1.24 13.75
N PRO A 27 -4.96 -0.71 13.00
CA PRO A 27 -3.67 -0.33 13.57
C PRO A 27 -3.84 0.84 14.55
N SER A 28 -3.16 0.80 15.69
CA SER A 28 -3.16 1.84 16.73
C SER A 28 -1.96 2.79 16.62
N LYS A 29 -0.94 2.43 15.82
CA LYS A 29 0.26 3.26 15.63
C LYS A 29 0.78 3.18 14.21
N LEU A 30 1.26 4.32 13.72
CA LEU A 30 1.92 4.47 12.43
C LEU A 30 3.30 5.10 12.63
N ARG A 31 4.33 4.45 12.08
CA ARG A 31 5.69 4.98 11.93
C ARG A 31 5.96 5.12 10.44
N VAL A 32 6.36 6.31 9.97
CA VAL A 32 6.62 6.54 8.54
C VAL A 32 8.08 6.85 8.28
N PHE A 33 8.60 6.25 7.22
CA PHE A 33 9.91 6.51 6.66
C PHE A 33 9.75 6.97 5.21
N ILE A 34 10.61 7.88 4.75
CA ILE A 34 10.61 8.39 3.37
C ILE A 34 12.01 8.29 2.78
N ASN A 35 12.09 8.12 1.45
CA ASN A 35 13.33 8.10 0.68
C ASN A 35 14.37 7.09 1.24
N ARG A 36 13.90 5.92 1.67
CA ARG A 36 14.73 4.82 2.16
C ARG A 36 14.28 3.51 1.53
N GLU A 37 15.23 2.83 0.92
CA GLU A 37 15.06 1.53 0.29
C GLU A 37 15.59 0.45 1.25
N GLY A 38 15.00 -0.74 1.28
CA GLY A 38 15.47 -1.85 2.12
C GLY A 38 15.16 -1.75 3.62
N ILE A 39 14.11 -1.04 4.03
CA ILE A 39 13.62 -1.10 5.42
C ILE A 39 12.96 -2.47 5.64
N ASP A 40 13.72 -3.39 6.22
CA ASP A 40 13.22 -4.65 6.76
C ASP A 40 12.56 -4.43 8.14
N PHE A 41 11.85 -5.44 8.66
CA PHE A 41 11.12 -5.35 9.93
C PHE A 41 12.06 -5.01 11.11
N SER A 42 13.23 -5.67 11.16
CA SER A 42 14.25 -5.44 12.19
C SER A 42 14.83 -4.01 12.15
N ASP A 43 14.98 -3.43 10.96
CA ASP A 43 15.48 -2.07 10.79
C ASP A 43 14.41 -1.05 11.20
N ALA A 44 13.15 -1.28 10.80
CA ALA A 44 12.00 -0.43 11.12
C ALA A 44 11.77 -0.24 12.64
N GLU A 45 12.22 -1.17 13.48
CA GLU A 45 12.14 -1.06 14.93
C GLU A 45 13.16 -0.06 15.47
N SER A 46 14.45 -0.24 15.13
CA SER A 46 15.58 0.58 15.60
C SER A 46 15.72 1.94 14.88
N MET A 47 15.16 2.09 13.69
CA MET A 47 15.22 3.33 12.91
C MET A 47 14.40 4.46 13.55
N GLN A 48 14.98 5.67 13.59
CA GLN A 48 14.19 6.87 13.83
C GLN A 48 13.22 7.12 12.66
N ALA A 49 11.92 7.02 12.94
CA ALA A 49 10.88 7.37 11.99
C ALA A 49 10.89 8.88 11.68
N VAL A 50 10.53 9.24 10.46
CA VAL A 50 10.47 10.62 9.98
C VAL A 50 9.35 11.37 10.70
N GLN A 51 8.24 10.67 10.91
CA GLN A 51 7.15 11.07 11.77
C GLN A 51 6.39 9.81 12.25
N GLU A 52 5.83 9.91 13.44
CA GLU A 52 5.01 8.87 14.07
C GLU A 52 3.67 9.48 14.45
N TRP A 53 2.62 8.67 14.41
CA TRP A 53 1.27 9.05 14.81
C TRP A 53 0.64 7.92 15.61
N GLU A 54 -0.08 8.29 16.67
CA GLU A 54 -1.06 7.44 17.31
C GLU A 54 -2.31 7.44 16.43
N LEU A 55 -2.66 6.26 15.94
CA LEU A 55 -3.83 6.07 15.09
C LEU A 55 -5.09 5.91 15.95
N ALA A 56 -6.24 6.21 15.37
CA ALA A 56 -7.57 5.97 15.94
C ALA A 56 -8.38 5.11 14.97
N GLU A 57 -9.38 4.39 15.49
CA GLU A 57 -10.23 3.49 14.70
C GLU A 57 -11.09 4.23 13.67
N ASN A 58 -10.53 4.45 12.49
CA ASN A 58 -11.15 5.20 11.40
C ASN A 58 -11.85 4.28 10.41
N LEU A 59 -12.95 3.63 10.84
CA LEU A 59 -13.72 2.70 10.00
C LEU A 59 -14.39 3.38 8.78
N GLN A 60 -14.57 4.71 8.82
CA GLN A 60 -15.30 5.50 7.82
C GLN A 60 -14.40 6.25 6.83
N GLY A 61 -13.07 6.29 7.04
CA GLY A 61 -12.16 7.06 6.17
C GLY A 61 -12.22 8.58 6.32
N VAL A 62 -12.89 9.08 7.36
CA VAL A 62 -13.05 10.53 7.63
C VAL A 62 -11.84 11.14 8.33
N LEU A 63 -11.05 10.32 9.03
CA LEU A 63 -9.91 10.81 9.81
C LEU A 63 -8.66 10.98 8.94
N GLU A 64 -7.93 12.07 9.15
CA GLU A 64 -6.73 12.44 8.41
C GLU A 64 -5.61 12.93 9.33
N TYR A 65 -4.42 12.39 9.12
CA TYR A 65 -3.21 12.75 9.85
C TYR A 65 -2.38 13.75 9.07
N GLN A 66 -2.23 14.96 9.63
CA GLN A 66 -1.36 15.98 9.04
C GLN A 66 0.11 15.58 9.14
N THR A 67 0.84 15.73 8.03
CA THR A 67 2.28 15.52 7.97
C THR A 67 3.04 16.81 8.31
N ARG A 68 4.29 16.65 8.76
CA ARG A 68 5.25 17.75 8.87
C ARG A 68 5.71 18.13 7.47
N TYR A 69 4.97 19.01 6.79
CA TYR A 69 5.21 19.44 5.41
C TYR A 69 6.70 19.68 5.07
N SER A 70 7.48 20.29 5.97
CA SER A 70 8.93 20.54 5.79
C SER A 70 9.79 19.27 5.65
N LYS A 71 9.35 18.12 6.15
CA LYS A 71 9.98 16.80 5.95
C LYS A 71 9.41 16.09 4.72
N PHE A 72 8.12 16.23 4.48
CA PHE A 72 7.40 15.60 3.37
C PHE A 72 7.34 16.51 2.11
N GLN A 73 8.40 17.31 1.87
CA GLN A 73 8.55 18.18 0.68
C GLN A 73 8.86 17.42 -0.61
N SER A 74 9.56 16.30 -0.47
CA SER A 74 10.16 15.57 -1.58
C SER A 74 10.19 14.09 -1.18
N VAL A 75 9.19 13.35 -1.63
CA VAL A 75 8.98 11.93 -1.31
C VAL A 75 8.96 11.15 -2.61
N GLY A 76 10.02 10.39 -2.90
CA GLY A 76 10.08 9.44 -4.02
C GLY A 76 9.63 8.02 -3.61
N ASN A 77 9.81 7.66 -2.34
CA ASN A 77 9.25 6.45 -1.75
C ASN A 77 8.85 6.67 -0.28
N ILE A 78 7.91 5.87 0.18
CA ILE A 78 7.36 5.90 1.54
C ILE A 78 7.17 4.48 2.07
N THR A 79 7.61 4.24 3.29
CA THR A 79 7.37 3.00 4.03
C THR A 79 6.50 3.32 5.24
N LEU A 80 5.35 2.65 5.31
CA LEU A 80 4.42 2.71 6.43
C LEU A 80 4.66 1.48 7.31
N HIS A 81 5.07 1.69 8.55
CA HIS A 81 5.25 0.62 9.53
C HIS A 81 4.19 0.75 10.63
N PHE A 82 3.51 -0.37 10.89
CA PHE A 82 2.44 -0.51 11.88
C PHE A 82 2.94 -1.51 12.94
N PRO A 83 3.53 -1.04 14.05
CA PRO A 83 4.04 -1.90 15.11
C PRO A 83 2.93 -2.41 16.03
N GLU A 84 1.81 -1.69 16.17
CA GLU A 84 0.79 -1.91 17.19
C GLU A 84 -0.63 -1.84 16.57
N SER A 85 -1.54 -2.69 17.05
CA SER A 85 -2.99 -2.71 16.76
C SER A 85 -3.82 -2.35 18.01
N PHE A 86 -5.13 -2.12 17.83
CA PHE A 86 -6.02 -1.74 18.95
C PHE A 86 -6.39 -2.88 19.88
N GLY A 87 -6.37 -4.13 19.41
CA GLY A 87 -6.67 -5.31 20.24
C GLY A 87 -6.83 -6.63 19.47
N GLY A 88 -6.94 -6.59 18.15
CA GLY A 88 -6.95 -7.80 17.33
C GLY A 88 -5.56 -8.38 17.11
N ASP A 89 -5.43 -9.71 17.18
CA ASP A 89 -4.21 -10.50 16.90
C ASP A 89 -3.62 -10.23 15.51
N THR A 90 -4.44 -9.74 14.58
CA THR A 90 -4.05 -9.41 13.21
C THR A 90 -4.38 -7.95 12.91
N THR A 91 -3.41 -7.21 12.37
CA THR A 91 -3.65 -5.87 11.82
C THR A 91 -4.23 -5.99 10.40
N GLN A 92 -5.42 -5.43 10.16
CA GLN A 92 -6.00 -5.33 8.83
C GLN A 92 -6.09 -3.87 8.40
N ILE A 93 -5.71 -3.59 7.15
CA ILE A 93 -5.82 -2.27 6.53
C ILE A 93 -6.64 -2.43 5.25
N ARG A 94 -7.75 -1.69 5.15
CA ARG A 94 -8.68 -1.72 4.02
C ARG A 94 -8.43 -0.61 3.01
N TYR A 95 -7.94 0.55 3.47
CA TYR A 95 -7.60 1.67 2.60
C TYR A 95 -6.46 2.51 3.18
N ILE A 96 -5.60 3.01 2.29
CA ILE A 96 -4.50 3.94 2.58
C ILE A 96 -4.60 5.05 1.53
N GLY A 97 -4.84 6.28 1.99
CA GLY A 97 -4.92 7.47 1.17
C GLY A 97 -3.79 8.44 1.49
N PHE A 98 -3.18 9.01 0.46
CA PHE A 98 -2.24 10.11 0.56
C PHE A 98 -2.86 11.34 -0.09
N LYS A 99 -2.95 12.47 0.62
CA LYS A 99 -3.32 13.76 0.02
C LYS A 99 -2.10 14.66 -0.01
N GLY A 100 -1.90 15.34 -1.13
CA GLY A 100 -0.67 16.05 -1.41
C GLY A 100 -0.67 16.69 -2.79
N GLU A 101 0.48 17.22 -3.17
CA GLU A 101 0.74 17.83 -4.47
C GLU A 101 1.89 17.08 -5.14
N ALA A 102 1.73 16.68 -6.40
CA ALA A 102 2.85 16.15 -7.16
C ALA A 102 3.80 17.30 -7.56
N THR A 103 5.08 17.18 -7.24
CA THR A 103 6.11 18.06 -7.81
C THR A 103 6.24 17.68 -9.27
N GLN A 104 5.79 18.56 -10.19
CA GLN A 104 5.60 18.25 -11.61
C GLN A 104 6.93 18.09 -12.39
N LEU A 105 7.62 16.99 -12.13
CA LEU A 105 8.65 16.41 -12.98
C LEU A 105 8.10 15.11 -13.52
N LYS A 106 7.60 15.13 -14.77
CA LYS A 106 7.11 13.96 -15.49
C LYS A 106 8.15 12.83 -15.42
N ARG A 107 7.96 11.88 -14.52
CA ARG A 107 8.52 10.54 -14.64
C ARG A 107 7.39 9.61 -14.99
N ASP A 108 7.63 8.98 -16.12
CA ASP A 108 6.65 8.26 -16.90
C ASP A 108 5.94 7.17 -16.10
N VAL A 109 4.76 6.82 -16.59
CA VAL A 109 4.04 5.55 -16.37
C VAL A 109 5.05 4.42 -16.11
N VAL A 110 4.96 3.68 -15.01
CA VAL A 110 4.12 2.48 -14.90
C VAL A 110 3.90 2.15 -13.41
N ALA A 111 2.64 2.04 -12.99
CA ALA A 111 2.28 1.31 -11.77
C ALA A 111 1.99 -0.16 -12.14
N THR A 112 3.04 -0.98 -12.25
CA THR A 112 2.89 -2.44 -12.42
C THR A 112 2.36 -3.02 -11.13
N ILE A 113 1.04 -3.05 -10.99
CA ILE A 113 0.37 -3.91 -10.01
C ILE A 113 0.19 -5.28 -10.68
N VAL A 114 1.29 -6.03 -10.83
CA VAL A 114 1.19 -7.47 -11.06
C VAL A 114 0.80 -8.09 -9.73
N TYR A 115 -0.47 -8.48 -9.63
CA TYR A 115 -0.93 -9.41 -8.60
C TYR A 115 -1.38 -10.71 -9.28
N GLU A 116 -0.38 -11.47 -9.73
CA GLU A 116 -0.49 -12.90 -9.94
C GLU A 116 0.39 -13.52 -8.84
N ILE A 117 -0.08 -14.46 -8.01
CA ILE A 117 -0.19 -15.89 -8.35
C ILE A 117 -1.26 -16.59 -7.47
N ARG A 118 -2.35 -17.01 -8.12
CA ARG A 118 -3.02 -18.34 -8.13
C ARG A 118 -3.34 -19.09 -6.81
N PRO A 119 -4.55 -19.67 -6.78
CA PRO A 119 -4.69 -21.13 -6.64
C PRO A 119 -5.41 -21.78 -7.83
N ASN A 120 -4.91 -22.94 -8.28
CA ASN A 120 -5.63 -23.89 -9.15
C ASN A 120 -6.22 -24.99 -8.24
N PRO A 121 -7.52 -25.34 -8.34
CA PRO A 121 -7.84 -26.65 -8.93
C PRO A 121 -9.26 -26.79 -9.55
N SER A 122 -9.32 -27.18 -10.82
CA SER A 122 -10.36 -28.05 -11.43
C SER A 122 -11.81 -28.03 -10.90
N ASP A 123 -12.57 -26.96 -11.13
CA ASP A 123 -14.05 -27.00 -11.23
C ASP A 123 -14.51 -25.83 -12.12
N HIS A 124 -15.11 -26.02 -13.30
CA HIS A 124 -16.44 -26.60 -13.50
C HIS A 124 -16.50 -27.31 -14.87
N LYS A 125 -16.97 -28.57 -14.91
CA LYS A 125 -17.23 -29.31 -16.17
C LYS A 125 -18.51 -28.84 -16.87
N THR A 126 -18.46 -28.62 -18.18
CA THR A 126 -19.52 -29.12 -19.08
C THR A 126 -18.99 -29.34 -20.50
N LYS A 127 -19.54 -30.35 -21.20
CA LYS A 127 -19.03 -30.90 -22.47
C LYS A 127 -19.66 -30.22 -23.69
N ALA A 128 -18.90 -30.05 -24.78
CA ALA A 128 -19.25 -30.49 -26.15
C ALA A 128 -18.11 -30.11 -27.16
N GLU A 129 -17.13 -30.95 -27.47
CA GLU A 129 -17.04 -31.85 -28.66
C GLU A 129 -17.44 -31.26 -30.04
N THR A 130 -16.45 -31.25 -30.96
CA THR A 130 -16.47 -31.13 -32.46
C THR A 130 -15.81 -29.84 -33.03
N GLY A 131 -14.90 -29.87 -34.02
CA GLY A 131 -14.09 -31.01 -34.53
C GLY A 131 -13.57 -30.90 -35.98
N GLY A 132 -12.26 -30.63 -36.18
CA GLY A 132 -11.50 -30.87 -37.43
C GLY A 132 -11.26 -29.68 -38.39
N GLY A 133 -10.17 -29.73 -39.17
CA GLY A 133 -9.94 -28.90 -40.37
C GLY A 133 -8.52 -28.33 -40.57
N PHE A 134 -7.77 -28.86 -41.55
CA PHE A 134 -6.53 -28.26 -42.08
C PHE A 134 -6.83 -27.20 -43.17
N SER A 135 -5.97 -26.20 -43.35
CA SER A 135 -5.21 -25.95 -44.61
C SER A 135 -4.48 -24.59 -44.67
N GLN A 136 -3.44 -24.56 -45.50
CA GLN A 136 -2.57 -23.44 -45.88
C GLN A 136 -3.09 -22.74 -47.15
N VAL A 137 -2.99 -21.40 -47.21
CA VAL A 137 -2.73 -20.51 -48.38
C VAL A 137 -2.30 -19.13 -47.80
N GLU A 138 -1.57 -18.23 -48.46
CA GLU A 138 -1.00 -18.16 -49.83
C GLU A 138 0.54 -17.99 -49.78
#